data_AF-A0A2A2RKY4-F1
#
_entry.id   AF-A0A2A2RKY4-F1
#
_cell.length_a   1.000
_cell.length_b   1.000
_cell.length_c   1.000
_cell.angle_alpha   90.00
_cell.angle_beta   90.00
_cell.angle_gamma   90.00
#
_symmetry.space_group_name_H-M   'P 1'
#
loop_
_entity.id
_entity.type
_entity.pdbx_description
1 polymer ?
#
loop_
_entity_poly.entity_id
_entity_poly.type
_entity_poly.pdbx_seq_one_letter_code
_entity_poly.pdbx_strand_id
1 'polypeptide(L)'
;MAKSTPIEPKSKADFDKAISVFAEKVKVEVSIITNEQMRLLLRDAMIFTPPMLKGGGQGLSPKALTAGMGKLSKDVKRIFVPMDQGVRSKGVFLRQVINAVQGTGPTGRSWMDFIALQPTEKNIKGLSPVMRKIMQDSDTRRAYAKAQNYLSKARADGSIRPILGPTNDLKDIHDKYKTKVGGRWKKNAPVGGPQYMVGTALFLQAYIAERQLKVGYTKAGWATALRMIPPLISSKGNARNYGAYDAPWVDRNRSPMGQFTMSQTATGTSMTATNLIGNINNVATDANTVNIVYGNRVKQIYATVDSRTKDHAERANRK
;
A
#
# COMPACT_ATOMS: atom_id res chain seq x y z
N MET A 1 0.77 19.09 -19.22
CA MET A 1 1.08 18.53 -17.88
C MET A 1 2.58 18.56 -17.70
N ALA A 2 3.12 19.39 -16.80
CA ALA A 2 4.56 19.43 -16.56
C ALA A 2 5.04 18.04 -16.11
N LYS A 3 5.99 17.44 -16.84
CA LYS A 3 6.68 16.24 -16.39
C LYS A 3 7.30 16.56 -15.03
N SER A 4 6.83 15.88 -13.98
CA SER A 4 7.44 15.95 -12.66
C SER A 4 8.90 15.56 -12.79
N THR A 5 9.83 16.51 -12.65
CA THR A 5 11.25 16.22 -12.56
C THR A 5 11.45 15.23 -11.40
N PRO A 6 12.13 14.10 -11.60
CA PRO A 6 12.41 13.16 -10.52
C PRO A 6 13.09 13.90 -9.36
N ILE A 7 12.68 13.60 -8.13
CA ILE A 7 13.35 14.11 -6.93
C ILE A 7 14.67 13.38 -6.82
N GLU A 8 15.77 14.14 -6.90
CA GLU A 8 17.10 13.59 -6.66
C GLU A 8 17.24 13.21 -5.18
N PRO A 9 17.51 11.94 -4.84
CA PRO A 9 17.70 11.54 -3.45
C PRO A 9 18.91 12.27 -2.83
N LYS A 10 18.79 12.70 -1.58
CA LYS A 10 19.88 13.34 -0.82
C LYS A 10 20.06 12.68 0.54
N SER A 11 21.24 12.86 1.14
CA SER A 11 21.55 12.36 2.48
C SER A 11 21.06 13.31 3.58
N LYS A 12 21.09 12.86 4.85
CA LYS A 12 20.87 13.73 6.01
C LYS A 12 21.90 14.86 6.07
N ALA A 13 23.16 14.58 5.76
CA ALA A 13 24.23 15.58 5.77
C ALA A 13 23.99 16.70 4.75
N ASP A 14 23.49 16.36 3.55
CA ASP A 14 23.10 17.35 2.54
C ASP A 14 21.96 18.26 3.04
N PHE A 15 20.99 17.66 3.72
CA PHE A 15 19.87 18.38 4.32
C PHE A 15 20.30 19.30 5.47
N ASP A 16 21.14 18.81 6.39
CA ASP A 16 21.67 19.61 7.48
C ASP A 16 22.46 20.81 6.94
N LYS A 17 23.31 20.59 5.91
CA LYS A 17 24.04 21.66 5.23
C LYS A 17 23.11 22.69 4.60
N ALA A 18 22.04 22.25 3.94
CA ALA A 18 21.05 23.15 3.34
C ALA A 18 20.33 24.01 4.40
N ILE A 19 20.03 23.45 5.57
CA ILE A 19 19.46 24.21 6.70
C ILE A 19 20.43 25.27 7.21
N SER A 20 21.70 24.92 7.42
CA SER A 20 22.70 25.88 7.91
C SER A 20 22.83 27.08 6.97
N VAL A 21 22.94 26.84 5.66
CA VAL A 21 22.98 27.90 4.64
C VAL A 21 21.69 28.73 4.65
N PHE A 22 20.53 28.09 4.79
CA PHE A 22 19.25 28.78 4.87
C PHE A 22 19.17 29.71 6.08
N ALA A 23 19.60 29.24 7.26
CA ALA A 23 19.58 30.02 8.48
C ALA A 23 20.47 31.26 8.41
N GLU A 24 21.69 31.12 7.87
CA GLU A 24 22.62 32.23 7.65
C GLU A 24 22.02 33.32 6.74
N LYS A 25 21.34 32.92 5.66
CA LYS A 25 20.85 33.84 4.63
C LYS A 25 19.56 34.55 5.01
N VAL A 26 18.70 33.91 5.80
CA VAL A 26 17.33 34.36 6.03
C VAL A 26 17.19 35.19 7.30
N LYS A 27 18.23 35.28 8.16
CA LYS A 27 18.25 36.07 9.41
C LYS A 27 17.02 35.83 10.31
N VAL A 28 16.49 34.60 10.29
CA VAL A 28 15.42 34.16 11.18
C VAL A 28 16.03 33.23 12.23
N GLU A 29 15.49 33.25 13.45
CA GLU A 29 15.95 32.37 14.52
C GLU A 29 15.98 30.90 14.08
N VAL A 30 17.10 30.23 14.39
CA VAL A 30 17.34 28.83 14.04
C VAL A 30 16.25 27.91 14.59
N SER A 31 15.70 28.23 15.77
CA SER A 31 14.59 27.51 16.42
C SER A 31 13.32 27.47 15.55
N ILE A 32 12.95 28.60 14.93
CA ILE A 32 11.77 28.75 14.07
C ILE A 32 11.98 27.97 12.77
N ILE A 33 13.15 28.12 12.15
CA ILE A 33 13.51 27.41 10.91
C ILE A 33 13.50 25.91 11.14
N THR A 34 14.10 25.45 12.24
CA THR A 34 14.19 24.03 12.57
C THR A 34 12.79 23.43 12.79
N ASN A 35 11.90 24.13 13.48
CA ASN A 35 10.50 23.71 13.64
C ASN A 35 9.77 23.65 12.29
N GLU A 36 9.88 24.70 11.47
CA GLU A 36 9.29 24.78 10.13
C GLU A 36 9.73 23.58 9.28
N GLN A 37 11.04 23.32 9.22
CA GLN A 37 11.59 22.22 8.43
C GLN A 37 11.21 20.85 8.99
N MET A 38 11.14 20.68 10.31
CA MET A 38 10.67 19.43 10.91
C MET A 38 9.20 19.14 10.54
N ARG A 39 8.32 20.14 10.59
CA ARG A 39 6.91 19.97 10.17
C ARG A 39 6.80 19.59 8.70
N LEU A 40 7.59 20.23 7.84
CA LEU A 40 7.61 19.95 6.40
C LEU A 40 8.22 18.58 6.09
N LEU A 41 9.26 18.15 6.82
CA LEU A 41 9.84 16.81 6.74
C LEU A 41 8.80 15.74 7.05
N LEU A 42 8.03 15.90 8.13
CA LEU A 42 7.01 14.94 8.51
C LEU A 42 5.86 14.88 7.50
N ARG A 43 5.49 16.02 6.91
CA ARG A 43 4.53 16.05 5.79
C ARG A 43 5.06 15.29 4.58
N ASP A 44 6.32 15.49 4.23
CA ASP A 44 6.96 14.76 3.14
C ASP A 44 7.07 13.27 3.43
N ALA A 45 7.41 12.90 4.67
CA ALA A 45 7.42 11.51 5.09
C ALA A 45 6.04 10.88 4.88
N MET A 46 4.95 11.59 5.19
CA MET A 46 3.61 11.12 4.84
C MET A 46 3.39 11.01 3.33
N ILE A 47 3.87 11.94 2.51
CA ILE A 47 3.70 11.93 1.05
C ILE A 47 4.46 10.76 0.41
N PHE A 48 5.70 10.51 0.83
CA PHE A 48 6.61 9.55 0.18
C PHE A 48 6.63 8.17 0.83
N THR A 49 5.98 7.99 1.99
CA THR A 49 5.67 6.65 2.52
C THR A 49 4.57 6.01 1.66
N PRO A 50 4.71 4.78 1.15
CA PRO A 50 3.62 4.10 0.44
C PRO A 50 2.35 3.92 1.29
N PRO A 51 1.14 3.90 0.69
CA PRO A 51 0.87 3.96 -0.74
C PRO A 51 1.04 5.36 -1.35
N MET A 52 1.44 5.38 -2.61
CA MET A 52 1.63 6.58 -3.45
C MET A 52 1.43 6.21 -4.92
N LEU A 53 1.11 7.19 -5.76
CA LEU A 53 1.00 6.98 -7.20
C LEU A 53 2.39 6.89 -7.86
N LYS A 54 2.41 6.34 -9.09
CA LYS A 54 3.62 6.33 -9.93
C LYS A 54 4.04 7.77 -10.22
N GLY A 55 5.31 8.09 -9.99
CA GLY A 55 5.85 9.45 -10.13
C GLY A 55 5.97 10.23 -8.81
N GLY A 56 5.40 9.73 -7.70
CA GLY A 56 5.54 10.33 -6.38
C GLY A 56 4.70 11.59 -6.14
N GLY A 57 4.92 12.26 -5.00
CA GLY A 57 4.33 13.57 -4.67
C GLY A 57 2.84 13.59 -4.31
N GLN A 58 2.07 12.54 -4.64
CA GLN A 58 0.61 12.50 -4.44
C GLN A 58 0.17 11.52 -3.35
N GLY A 59 1.06 11.16 -2.43
CA GLY A 59 0.81 10.11 -1.44
C GLY A 59 -0.25 10.43 -0.39
N LEU A 60 -0.71 11.68 -0.28
CA LEU A 60 -1.82 12.08 0.60
C LEU A 60 -3.18 12.14 -0.13
N SER A 61 -3.17 12.05 -1.46
CA SER A 61 -4.39 12.15 -2.26
C SER A 61 -5.33 10.95 -2.09
N PRO A 62 -6.63 11.11 -2.38
CA PRO A 62 -7.57 9.98 -2.47
C PRO A 62 -7.13 8.91 -3.47
N LYS A 63 -6.42 9.29 -4.54
CA LYS A 63 -5.89 8.32 -5.52
C LYS A 63 -4.81 7.42 -4.91
N ALA A 64 -4.00 7.93 -3.98
CA ALA A 64 -3.04 7.11 -3.25
C ALA A 64 -3.73 6.10 -2.32
N LEU A 65 -4.84 6.50 -1.67
CA LEU A 65 -5.68 5.59 -0.90
C LEU A 65 -6.21 4.45 -1.80
N THR A 66 -6.83 4.79 -2.92
CA THR A 66 -7.37 3.80 -3.88
C THR A 66 -6.27 2.87 -4.40
N ALA A 67 -5.08 3.39 -4.69
CA ALA A 67 -3.94 2.57 -5.08
C ALA A 67 -3.52 1.58 -3.99
N GLY A 68 -3.48 2.02 -2.72
CA GLY A 68 -3.19 1.18 -1.56
C GLY A 68 -4.24 0.08 -1.35
N MET A 69 -5.52 0.45 -1.38
CA MET A 69 -6.65 -0.46 -1.25
C MET A 69 -6.67 -1.52 -2.37
N GLY A 70 -6.44 -1.08 -3.60
CA GLY A 70 -6.39 -1.98 -4.76
C GLY A 70 -5.20 -2.94 -4.72
N LYS A 71 -4.03 -2.48 -4.24
CA LYS A 71 -2.85 -3.33 -4.06
C LYS A 71 -3.09 -4.40 -2.99
N LEU A 72 -3.62 -4.01 -1.83
CA LEU A 72 -3.98 -4.94 -0.75
C LEU A 72 -5.00 -5.99 -1.22
N SER A 73 -6.06 -5.57 -1.91
CA SER A 73 -7.07 -6.50 -2.46
C SER A 73 -6.45 -7.51 -3.42
N LYS A 74 -5.54 -7.07 -4.29
CA LYS A 74 -4.81 -7.95 -5.21
C LYS A 74 -3.91 -8.94 -4.46
N ASP A 75 -3.24 -8.50 -3.40
CA ASP A 75 -2.35 -9.36 -2.61
C ASP A 75 -3.14 -10.45 -1.88
N VAL A 76 -4.28 -10.12 -1.27
CA VAL A 76 -5.19 -11.11 -0.65
C VAL A 76 -5.73 -12.09 -1.71
N LYS A 77 -6.21 -11.60 -2.85
CA LYS A 77 -6.76 -12.43 -3.95
C LYS A 77 -5.71 -13.29 -4.67
N ARG A 78 -4.42 -13.12 -4.37
CA ARG A 78 -3.38 -14.06 -4.82
C ARG A 78 -3.35 -15.33 -3.98
N ILE A 79 -3.75 -15.24 -2.71
CA ILE A 79 -3.74 -16.36 -1.75
C ILE A 79 -5.09 -17.08 -1.80
N PHE A 80 -6.18 -16.31 -1.84
CA PHE A 80 -7.53 -16.82 -1.68
C PHE A 80 -8.33 -16.79 -2.97
N VAL A 81 -9.10 -17.86 -3.18
CA VAL A 81 -10.02 -18.01 -4.30
C VAL A 81 -11.41 -18.31 -3.72
N PRO A 82 -12.44 -17.49 -4.01
CA PRO A 82 -13.80 -17.79 -3.59
C PRO A 82 -14.36 -18.98 -4.40
N MET A 83 -15.16 -19.82 -3.74
CA MET A 83 -15.77 -20.99 -4.37
C MET A 83 -16.97 -20.63 -5.26
N ASP A 84 -17.70 -19.60 -4.88
CA ASP A 84 -19.01 -19.19 -5.41
C ASP A 84 -18.94 -18.05 -6.46
N GLN A 85 -17.75 -17.50 -6.76
CA GLN A 85 -17.62 -16.39 -7.69
C GLN A 85 -17.24 -16.86 -9.11
N GLY A 86 -18.00 -16.36 -10.10
CA GLY A 86 -17.68 -16.47 -11.51
C GLY A 86 -16.29 -15.92 -11.88
N VAL A 87 -15.60 -16.63 -12.77
CA VAL A 87 -14.14 -16.57 -12.88
C VAL A 87 -13.64 -15.55 -13.90
N ARG A 88 -12.44 -14.98 -13.66
CA ARG A 88 -11.73 -14.09 -14.60
C ARG A 88 -10.65 -14.77 -15.46
N SER A 89 -10.17 -15.97 -15.09
CA SER A 89 -9.09 -16.69 -15.80
C SER A 89 -9.27 -18.22 -15.83
N LYS A 90 -8.88 -18.86 -16.94
CA LYS A 90 -8.91 -20.33 -17.16
C LYS A 90 -8.42 -21.14 -15.95
N GLY A 91 -7.26 -20.77 -15.41
CA GLY A 91 -6.61 -21.51 -14.33
C GLY A 91 -7.45 -21.55 -13.06
N VAL A 92 -8.09 -20.43 -12.71
CA VAL A 92 -8.97 -20.34 -11.53
C VAL A 92 -10.25 -21.17 -11.73
N PHE A 93 -10.77 -21.22 -12.95
CA PHE A 93 -12.00 -21.95 -13.26
C PHE A 93 -11.78 -23.46 -13.18
N LEU A 94 -10.72 -23.96 -13.83
CA LEU A 94 -10.32 -25.36 -13.72
C LEU A 94 -10.09 -25.78 -12.26
N ARG A 95 -9.52 -24.88 -11.45
CA ARG A 95 -9.28 -25.10 -10.02
C ARG A 95 -10.57 -25.20 -9.20
N GLN A 96 -11.56 -24.35 -9.46
CA GLN A 96 -12.87 -24.46 -8.82
C GLN A 96 -13.57 -25.77 -9.20
N VAL A 97 -13.50 -26.16 -10.47
CA VAL A 97 -14.00 -27.48 -10.93
C VAL A 97 -13.32 -28.62 -10.16
N ILE A 98 -11.98 -28.61 -10.06
CA ILE A 98 -11.22 -29.62 -9.30
C ILE A 98 -11.68 -29.69 -7.84
N ASN A 99 -11.90 -28.57 -7.18
CA ASN A 99 -12.37 -28.58 -5.78
C ASN A 99 -13.80 -29.12 -5.65
N ALA A 100 -14.72 -28.70 -6.53
CA ALA A 100 -16.10 -29.17 -6.50
C ALA A 100 -16.21 -30.70 -6.74
N VAL A 101 -15.30 -31.28 -7.53
CA VAL A 101 -15.33 -32.72 -7.89
C VAL A 101 -14.39 -33.61 -7.09
N GLN A 102 -13.32 -33.05 -6.50
CA GLN A 102 -12.25 -33.82 -5.81
C GLN A 102 -11.92 -33.34 -4.39
N GLY A 103 -12.51 -32.25 -3.91
CA GLY A 103 -12.18 -31.68 -2.60
C GLY A 103 -12.35 -32.69 -1.46
N THR A 104 -11.48 -32.58 -0.46
CA THR A 104 -11.53 -33.33 0.80
C THR A 104 -11.84 -32.34 1.93
N GLY A 105 -13.09 -32.29 2.37
CA GLY A 105 -13.60 -31.37 3.39
C GLY A 105 -15.11 -31.53 3.55
N PRO A 106 -15.79 -30.75 4.43
CA PRO A 106 -17.23 -30.87 4.68
C PRO A 106 -18.09 -30.61 3.43
N THR A 107 -17.57 -29.80 2.48
CA THR A 107 -18.16 -29.55 1.14
C THR A 107 -17.41 -30.29 0.02
N GLY A 108 -16.50 -31.19 0.38
CA GLY A 108 -15.71 -31.97 -0.57
C GLY A 108 -16.60 -32.89 -1.40
N ARG A 109 -16.50 -32.78 -2.74
CA ARG A 109 -17.40 -33.41 -3.73
C ARG A 109 -18.84 -32.88 -3.70
N SER A 110 -19.00 -31.57 -3.79
CA SER A 110 -20.32 -30.94 -3.90
C SER A 110 -20.75 -30.80 -5.36
N TRP A 111 -21.80 -31.53 -5.75
CA TRP A 111 -22.50 -31.33 -7.02
C TRP A 111 -23.12 -29.92 -7.11
N MET A 112 -23.60 -29.39 -5.97
CA MET A 112 -24.14 -28.03 -5.89
C MET A 112 -23.07 -26.97 -6.20
N ASP A 113 -21.86 -27.13 -5.66
CA ASP A 113 -20.74 -26.22 -5.91
C ASP A 113 -20.33 -26.27 -7.37
N PHE A 114 -20.41 -27.45 -8.01
CA PHE A 114 -20.13 -27.60 -9.44
C PHE A 114 -21.15 -26.88 -10.33
N ILE A 115 -22.44 -26.94 -9.98
CA ILE A 115 -23.49 -26.21 -10.71
C ILE A 115 -23.34 -24.70 -10.53
N ALA A 116 -22.96 -24.26 -9.32
CA ALA A 116 -22.77 -22.85 -9.01
C ALA A 116 -21.66 -22.18 -9.84
N LEU A 117 -20.78 -22.94 -10.49
CA LEU A 117 -19.68 -22.40 -11.30
C LEU A 117 -20.11 -21.64 -12.55
N GLN A 118 -21.33 -21.88 -13.05
CA GLN A 118 -21.94 -21.23 -14.22
C GLN A 118 -20.93 -20.95 -15.37
N PRO A 119 -20.55 -21.99 -16.14
CA PRO A 119 -19.51 -21.86 -17.17
C PRO A 119 -19.89 -20.82 -18.23
N THR A 120 -18.97 -19.89 -18.49
CA THR A 120 -19.08 -18.94 -19.60
C THR A 120 -18.07 -19.29 -20.68
N GLU A 121 -18.35 -18.96 -21.95
CA GLU A 121 -17.45 -19.24 -23.07
C GLU A 121 -16.03 -18.72 -22.81
N LYS A 122 -15.92 -17.52 -22.24
CA LYS A 122 -14.65 -16.90 -21.85
C LYS A 122 -13.82 -17.76 -20.88
N ASN A 123 -14.47 -18.43 -19.94
CA ASN A 123 -13.80 -19.21 -18.90
C ASN A 123 -13.43 -20.62 -19.38
N ILE A 124 -14.21 -21.19 -20.30
CA ILE A 124 -14.01 -22.55 -20.81
C ILE A 124 -13.20 -22.61 -22.12
N LYS A 125 -13.08 -21.50 -22.88
CA LYS A 125 -12.28 -21.41 -24.11
C LYS A 125 -10.81 -21.77 -23.88
N GLY A 126 -10.30 -21.57 -22.68
CA GLY A 126 -8.93 -21.96 -22.35
C GLY A 126 -8.76 -23.45 -22.02
N LEU A 127 -9.81 -24.16 -21.61
CA LEU A 127 -9.72 -25.54 -21.10
C LEU A 127 -9.37 -26.53 -22.21
N SER A 128 -8.96 -27.74 -21.81
CA SER A 128 -8.78 -28.84 -22.76
C SER A 128 -10.10 -29.10 -23.52
N PRO A 129 -10.05 -29.56 -24.78
CA PRO A 129 -11.26 -29.82 -25.56
C PRO A 129 -12.26 -30.75 -24.84
N VAL A 130 -11.74 -31.76 -24.12
CA VAL A 130 -12.55 -32.69 -23.32
C VAL A 130 -13.22 -31.96 -22.15
N MET A 131 -12.47 -31.20 -21.36
CA MET A 131 -13.04 -30.46 -20.24
C MET A 131 -14.06 -29.41 -20.72
N ARG A 132 -13.82 -28.75 -21.86
CA ARG A 132 -14.78 -27.80 -22.44
C ARG A 132 -16.10 -28.49 -22.77
N LYS A 133 -16.07 -29.66 -23.42
CA LYS A 133 -17.27 -30.45 -23.71
C LYS A 133 -18.00 -30.90 -22.44
N ILE A 134 -17.27 -31.24 -21.38
CA ILE A 134 -17.85 -31.58 -20.07
C ILE A 134 -18.60 -30.38 -19.48
N MET A 135 -18.01 -29.19 -19.54
CA MET A 135 -18.63 -27.97 -18.99
C MET A 135 -19.79 -27.43 -19.85
N GLN A 136 -19.89 -27.83 -21.12
CA GLN A 136 -20.99 -27.47 -22.03
C GLN A 136 -22.10 -28.54 -22.06
N ASP A 137 -21.95 -29.62 -21.29
CA ASP A 137 -22.94 -30.69 -21.24
C ASP A 137 -24.23 -30.15 -20.59
N SER A 138 -25.36 -30.33 -21.29
CA SER A 138 -26.68 -29.86 -20.84
C SER A 138 -27.17 -30.59 -19.59
N ASP A 139 -26.67 -31.81 -19.34
CA ASP A 139 -26.95 -32.58 -18.13
C ASP A 139 -25.84 -32.32 -17.11
N THR A 140 -26.16 -31.52 -16.08
CA THR A 140 -25.21 -31.13 -15.04
C THR A 140 -24.75 -32.29 -14.15
N ARG A 141 -25.55 -33.36 -14.01
CA ARG A 141 -25.15 -34.56 -13.25
C ARG A 141 -24.16 -35.38 -14.05
N ARG A 142 -24.44 -35.57 -15.34
CA ARG A 142 -23.51 -36.24 -16.26
C ARG A 142 -22.21 -35.46 -16.41
N ALA A 143 -22.29 -34.13 -16.50
CA ALA A 143 -21.13 -33.24 -16.51
C ALA A 143 -20.25 -33.45 -15.27
N TYR A 144 -20.87 -33.47 -14.08
CA TYR A 144 -20.18 -33.69 -12.82
C TYR A 144 -19.43 -35.03 -12.77
N ALA A 145 -20.11 -36.13 -13.12
CA ALA A 145 -19.52 -37.45 -13.16
C ALA A 145 -18.36 -37.56 -14.18
N LYS A 146 -18.53 -36.96 -15.37
CA LYS A 146 -17.46 -36.89 -16.37
C LYS A 146 -16.26 -36.08 -15.87
N ALA A 147 -16.50 -34.96 -15.19
CA ALA A 147 -15.44 -34.14 -14.60
C ALA A 147 -14.67 -34.90 -13.51
N GLN A 148 -15.36 -35.63 -12.64
CA GLN A 148 -14.74 -36.52 -11.64
C GLN A 148 -13.81 -37.54 -12.29
N ASN A 149 -14.30 -38.25 -13.31
CA ASN A 149 -13.54 -39.28 -14.03
C ASN A 149 -12.38 -38.72 -14.85
N TYR A 150 -12.56 -37.55 -15.46
CA TYR A 150 -11.51 -36.89 -16.24
C TYR A 150 -10.39 -36.40 -15.33
N LEU A 151 -10.74 -35.76 -14.21
CA LEU A 151 -9.77 -35.18 -13.29
C LEU A 151 -9.09 -36.21 -12.40
N SER A 152 -9.71 -37.36 -12.13
CA SER A 152 -9.06 -38.45 -11.40
C SER A 152 -7.87 -39.02 -12.19
N LYS A 153 -7.97 -39.02 -13.53
CA LYS A 153 -6.91 -39.42 -14.47
C LYS A 153 -5.88 -38.32 -14.76
N ALA A 154 -6.27 -37.05 -14.65
CA ALA A 154 -5.44 -35.90 -15.04
C ALA A 154 -4.41 -35.43 -13.99
N ARG A 155 -4.37 -36.02 -12.78
CA ARG A 155 -3.47 -35.62 -11.69
C ARG A 155 -1.95 -35.74 -11.98
N ALA A 156 -1.57 -36.17 -13.18
CA ALA A 156 -0.18 -36.27 -13.62
C ALA A 156 0.43 -34.96 -14.16
N ASP A 157 -0.36 -33.90 -14.42
CA ASP A 157 0.17 -32.62 -14.93
C ASP A 157 0.48 -31.64 -13.78
N GLY A 158 1.75 -31.52 -13.41
CA GLY A 158 2.24 -30.66 -12.31
C GLY A 158 2.08 -29.14 -12.52
N SER A 159 1.19 -28.69 -13.40
CA SER A 159 1.02 -27.28 -13.79
C SER A 159 0.11 -26.49 -12.83
N ILE A 160 -0.67 -27.18 -12.01
CA ILE A 160 -1.64 -26.58 -11.08
C ILE A 160 -1.06 -26.60 -9.66
N ARG A 161 -0.86 -25.41 -9.07
CA ARG A 161 -0.44 -25.29 -7.66
C ARG A 161 -1.46 -26.04 -6.78
N PRO A 162 -1.01 -26.83 -5.79
CA PRO A 162 -1.91 -27.51 -4.88
C PRO A 162 -2.83 -26.48 -4.24
N ILE A 163 -4.11 -26.81 -4.18
CA ILE A 163 -5.11 -26.01 -3.49
C ILE A 163 -5.46 -26.75 -2.22
N LEU A 164 -5.34 -26.05 -1.12
CA LEU A 164 -5.83 -26.55 0.15
C LEU A 164 -7.32 -26.21 0.23
N GLY A 165 -8.09 -27.13 0.84
CA GLY A 165 -9.55 -27.10 0.89
C GLY A 165 -10.14 -25.83 1.54
N PRO A 166 -11.45 -25.84 1.81
CA PRO A 166 -12.13 -24.71 2.44
C PRO A 166 -11.38 -24.25 3.70
N THR A 167 -11.09 -22.95 3.80
CA THR A 167 -10.58 -22.34 5.03
C THR A 167 -11.45 -21.17 5.46
N ASN A 168 -11.64 -21.05 6.77
CA ASN A 168 -12.22 -19.87 7.41
C ASN A 168 -11.13 -18.97 8.03
N ASP A 169 -9.90 -19.47 8.13
CA ASP A 169 -8.76 -18.74 8.69
C ASP A 169 -8.07 -17.89 7.61
N LEU A 170 -8.74 -16.81 7.19
CA LEU A 170 -8.17 -15.85 6.24
C LEU A 170 -7.00 -15.07 6.84
N LYS A 171 -7.07 -14.78 8.14
CA LYS A 171 -6.17 -13.85 8.80
C LYS A 171 -4.78 -14.45 8.99
N ASP A 172 -4.67 -15.62 9.60
CA ASP A 172 -3.35 -16.14 9.96
C ASP A 172 -2.63 -16.70 8.74
N ILE A 173 -3.38 -17.23 7.76
CA ILE A 173 -2.85 -17.55 6.44
C ILE A 173 -2.31 -16.29 5.74
N HIS A 174 -3.09 -15.20 5.69
CA HIS A 174 -2.61 -13.96 5.06
C HIS A 174 -1.38 -13.40 5.77
N ASP A 175 -1.39 -13.34 7.10
CA ASP A 175 -0.27 -12.83 7.89
C ASP A 175 0.99 -13.71 7.71
N LYS A 176 0.86 -15.04 7.67
CA LYS A 176 1.96 -15.98 7.34
C LYS A 176 2.62 -15.63 6.00
N TYR A 177 1.82 -15.49 4.94
CA TYR A 177 2.34 -15.17 3.62
C TYR A 177 2.91 -13.76 3.55
N LYS A 178 2.28 -12.80 4.23
CA LYS A 178 2.74 -11.43 4.33
C LYS A 178 4.12 -11.36 5.00
N THR A 179 4.34 -12.08 6.09
CA THR A 179 5.65 -12.17 6.76
C THR A 179 6.70 -12.75 5.83
N LYS A 180 6.37 -13.84 5.11
CA LYS A 180 7.30 -14.49 4.16
C LYS A 180 7.80 -13.57 3.05
N VAL A 181 6.99 -12.62 2.60
CA VAL A 181 7.35 -11.70 1.51
C VAL A 181 7.85 -10.34 1.99
N GLY A 182 8.05 -10.15 3.29
CA GLY A 182 8.39 -8.84 3.83
C GLY A 182 7.26 -7.84 3.55
N GLY A 183 6.02 -8.19 3.87
CA GLY A 183 4.86 -7.29 3.88
C GLY A 183 4.14 -7.08 2.57
N ARG A 184 4.86 -7.00 1.45
CA ARG A 184 4.25 -6.76 0.13
C ARG A 184 4.88 -7.61 -0.96
N TRP A 185 4.03 -8.19 -1.80
CA TRP A 185 4.52 -8.87 -2.99
C TRP A 185 5.08 -7.87 -4.00
N LYS A 186 6.35 -8.07 -4.36
CA LYS A 186 6.98 -7.44 -5.52
C LYS A 186 6.19 -7.76 -6.80
N LYS A 187 6.37 -6.92 -7.82
CA LYS A 187 5.74 -7.14 -9.13
C LYS A 187 6.16 -8.51 -9.65
N ASN A 188 5.20 -9.29 -10.14
CA ASN A 188 5.39 -10.66 -10.65
C ASN A 188 5.98 -11.68 -9.65
N ALA A 189 6.16 -11.33 -8.37
CA ALA A 189 6.63 -12.29 -7.39
C ALA A 189 5.61 -13.42 -7.19
N PRO A 190 6.06 -14.69 -7.17
CA PRO A 190 5.19 -15.81 -6.87
C PRO A 190 4.66 -15.71 -5.43
N VAL A 191 3.51 -16.34 -5.17
CA VAL A 191 2.94 -16.43 -3.82
C VAL A 191 3.82 -17.31 -2.90
N GLY A 192 4.55 -18.26 -3.49
CA GLY A 192 5.49 -19.12 -2.74
C GLY A 192 4.80 -20.18 -1.90
N GLY A 193 3.57 -20.58 -2.26
CA GLY A 193 2.79 -21.63 -1.62
C GLY A 193 1.43 -21.87 -2.29
N PRO A 194 0.61 -22.79 -1.75
CA PRO A 194 -0.72 -23.12 -2.25
C PRO A 194 -1.68 -21.92 -2.20
N GLN A 195 -2.72 -21.97 -3.03
CA GLN A 195 -3.90 -21.13 -2.84
C GLN A 195 -4.91 -21.83 -1.94
N TYR A 196 -5.80 -21.06 -1.34
CA TYR A 196 -6.83 -21.54 -0.42
C TYR A 196 -8.20 -21.19 -0.95
N MET A 197 -9.15 -22.11 -0.81
CA MET A 197 -10.53 -21.86 -1.18
C MET A 197 -11.28 -21.24 -0.01
N VAL A 198 -12.09 -20.24 -0.32
CA VAL A 198 -12.91 -19.53 0.65
C VAL A 198 -14.37 -19.78 0.32
N GLY A 199 -15.18 -20.12 1.34
CA GLY A 199 -16.56 -20.54 1.15
C GLY A 199 -17.38 -19.58 0.29
N THR A 200 -17.25 -18.26 0.54
CA THR A 200 -17.97 -17.25 -0.25
C THR A 200 -17.12 -16.04 -0.64
N ALA A 201 -17.48 -15.41 -1.75
CA ALA A 201 -16.92 -14.16 -2.23
C ALA A 201 -17.23 -13.01 -1.27
N LEU A 202 -18.39 -13.05 -0.61
CA LEU A 202 -18.79 -12.07 0.39
C LEU A 202 -17.86 -12.11 1.59
N PHE A 203 -17.57 -13.30 2.12
CA PHE A 203 -16.65 -13.47 3.25
C PHE A 203 -15.24 -12.97 2.91
N LEU A 204 -14.73 -13.30 1.72
CA LEU A 204 -13.46 -12.79 1.23
C LEU A 204 -13.46 -11.25 1.08
N GLN A 205 -14.56 -10.67 0.60
CA GLN A 205 -14.70 -9.21 0.44
C GLN A 205 -14.76 -8.49 1.79
N ALA A 206 -15.49 -9.03 2.76
CA ALA A 206 -15.55 -8.49 4.12
C ALA A 206 -14.16 -8.47 4.76
N TYR A 207 -13.41 -9.56 4.63
CA TYR A 207 -12.02 -9.61 5.09
C TYR A 207 -11.12 -8.58 4.39
N ILE A 208 -11.23 -8.42 3.06
CA ILE A 208 -10.48 -7.40 2.33
C ILE A 208 -10.84 -6.00 2.84
N ALA A 209 -12.12 -5.71 3.04
CA ALA A 209 -12.61 -4.42 3.52
C ALA A 209 -12.04 -4.09 4.91
N GLU A 210 -12.08 -5.05 5.84
CA GLU A 210 -11.50 -4.91 7.19
C GLU A 210 -10.01 -4.54 7.11
N ARG A 211 -9.24 -5.24 6.25
CA ARG A 211 -7.82 -4.95 6.07
C ARG A 211 -7.59 -3.60 5.36
N GLN A 212 -8.48 -3.19 4.46
CA GLN A 212 -8.42 -1.90 3.78
C GLN A 212 -8.64 -0.71 4.72
N LEU A 213 -9.31 -0.91 5.86
CA LEU A 213 -9.45 0.14 6.87
C LEU A 213 -8.09 0.65 7.37
N LYS A 214 -7.12 -0.27 7.50
CA LYS A 214 -5.75 -0.02 7.96
C LYS A 214 -4.82 0.61 6.91
N VAL A 215 -5.31 0.85 5.68
CA VAL A 215 -4.52 1.56 4.66
C VAL A 215 -4.32 3.00 5.11
N GLY A 216 -3.06 3.40 5.29
CA GLY A 216 -2.69 4.71 5.83
C GLY A 216 -2.13 4.68 7.25
N TYR A 217 -2.17 3.53 7.93
CA TYR A 217 -1.67 3.38 9.29
C TYR A 217 -0.20 3.81 9.47
N THR A 218 0.69 3.46 8.54
CA THR A 218 2.09 3.93 8.59
C THR A 218 2.19 5.46 8.46
N LYS A 219 1.39 6.08 7.60
CA LYS A 219 1.34 7.55 7.46
C LYS A 219 0.77 8.22 8.71
N ALA A 220 -0.15 7.55 9.40
CA ALA A 220 -0.74 8.06 10.62
C ALA A 220 0.26 8.17 11.79
N GLY A 221 1.33 7.36 11.79
CA GLY A 221 2.47 7.54 12.71
C GLY A 221 3.16 8.89 12.50
N TRP A 222 3.46 9.25 11.25
CA TRP A 222 4.03 10.57 10.92
C TRP A 222 3.07 11.73 11.23
N ALA A 223 1.79 11.54 10.93
CA ALA A 223 0.74 12.50 11.29
C ALA A 223 0.67 12.75 12.80
N THR A 224 0.84 11.70 13.61
CA THR A 224 0.85 11.80 15.07
C THR A 224 2.08 12.55 15.56
N ALA A 225 3.27 12.19 15.08
CA ALA A 225 4.50 12.93 15.39
C ALA A 225 4.38 14.43 15.02
N LEU A 226 3.77 14.75 13.87
CA LEU A 226 3.56 16.14 13.42
C LEU A 226 2.64 16.93 14.36
N ARG A 227 1.59 16.30 14.90
CA ARG A 227 0.67 16.94 15.85
C ARG A 227 1.31 17.24 17.20
N MET A 228 2.35 16.49 17.57
CA MET A 228 3.09 16.69 18.82
C MET A 228 4.07 17.87 18.74
N ILE A 229 4.36 18.38 17.53
CA ILE A 229 5.26 19.53 17.36
C ILE A 229 4.54 20.80 17.81
N PRO A 230 5.13 21.59 18.73
CA PRO A 230 4.59 22.89 19.12
C PRO A 230 4.33 23.77 17.89
N PRO A 231 3.14 24.42 17.80
CA PRO A 231 2.82 25.27 16.66
C PRO A 231 3.76 26.47 16.63
N LEU A 232 4.16 26.88 15.43
CA LEU A 232 4.84 28.16 15.24
C LEU A 232 3.81 29.28 15.31
N ILE A 233 3.99 30.23 16.21
CA ILE A 233 3.11 31.39 16.35
C ILE A 233 3.80 32.60 15.72
N SER A 234 3.08 33.34 14.88
CA SER A 234 3.56 34.61 14.32
C SER A 234 3.60 35.70 15.38
N SER A 235 4.32 36.79 15.12
CA SER A 235 4.34 37.98 15.99
C SER A 235 2.95 38.60 16.22
N LYS A 236 1.96 38.26 15.39
CA LYS A 236 0.55 38.68 15.50
C LYS A 236 -0.34 37.65 16.21
N GLY A 237 0.24 36.64 16.86
CA GLY A 237 -0.50 35.59 17.58
C GLY A 237 -1.10 34.48 16.71
N ASN A 238 -1.02 34.58 15.38
CA ASN A 238 -1.57 33.57 14.47
C ASN A 238 -0.64 32.36 14.32
N ALA A 239 -1.19 31.15 14.44
CA ALA A 239 -0.45 29.91 14.16
C ALA A 239 -0.08 29.80 12.67
N ARG A 240 1.17 29.44 12.39
CA ARG A 240 1.68 29.17 11.04
C ARG A 240 1.46 27.70 10.68
N ASN A 241 0.74 27.46 9.59
CA ASN A 241 0.30 26.13 9.16
C ASN A 241 1.34 25.36 8.31
N TYR A 242 2.62 25.41 8.68
CA TYR A 242 3.65 24.64 7.97
C TYR A 242 3.41 23.14 8.13
N GLY A 243 3.58 22.37 7.06
CA GLY A 243 3.33 20.92 7.12
C GLY A 243 1.84 20.54 7.19
N ALA A 244 0.91 21.48 7.05
CA ALA A 244 -0.52 21.17 6.97
C ALA A 244 -0.84 20.21 5.82
N TYR A 245 -1.79 19.32 6.05
CA TYR A 245 -2.25 18.34 5.08
C TYR A 245 -3.75 18.10 5.22
N ASP A 246 -4.34 17.60 4.14
CA ASP A 246 -5.72 17.16 4.10
C ASP A 246 -5.75 15.71 3.61
N ALA A 247 -5.89 14.78 4.56
CA ALA A 247 -5.94 13.35 4.28
C ALA A 247 -6.76 12.60 5.36
N PRO A 248 -8.11 12.69 5.33
CA PRO A 248 -8.97 12.10 6.36
C PRO A 248 -8.77 10.58 6.54
N TRP A 249 -8.35 9.88 5.48
CA TRP A 249 -8.04 8.45 5.51
C TRP A 249 -6.76 8.10 6.28
N VAL A 250 -5.81 9.04 6.38
CA VAL A 250 -4.67 8.93 7.29
C VAL A 250 -5.15 9.17 8.72
N ASP A 251 -6.03 10.16 8.91
CA ASP A 251 -6.50 10.55 10.24
C ASP A 251 -7.41 9.52 10.90
N ARG A 252 -8.21 8.79 10.12
CA ARG A 252 -8.98 7.64 10.59
C ARG A 252 -8.10 6.57 11.25
N ASN A 253 -6.82 6.51 10.88
CA ASN A 253 -5.87 5.50 11.35
C ASN A 253 -4.99 6.01 12.51
N ARG A 254 -5.48 6.90 13.38
CA ARG A 254 -4.70 7.47 14.51
C ARG A 254 -3.85 6.39 15.19
N SER A 255 -2.56 6.66 15.30
CA SER A 255 -1.57 5.66 15.68
C SER A 255 -0.64 6.21 16.75
N PRO A 256 -0.48 5.54 17.91
CA PRO A 256 0.46 5.96 18.94
C PRO A 256 1.93 5.71 18.54
N MET A 257 2.19 5.23 17.32
CA MET A 257 3.52 4.90 16.83
C MET A 257 4.35 6.11 16.42
N GLY A 258 3.75 7.31 16.39
CA GLY A 258 4.45 8.57 16.19
C GLY A 258 4.95 9.14 17.51
N GLN A 259 6.24 9.46 17.59
CA GLN A 259 6.87 10.09 18.74
C GLN A 259 7.58 11.37 18.32
N PHE A 260 7.63 12.33 19.22
CA PHE A 260 8.34 13.59 19.04
C PHE A 260 9.01 14.02 20.34
N THR A 261 10.26 14.47 20.24
CA THR A 261 11.01 15.07 21.34
C THR A 261 11.73 16.32 20.86
N MET A 262 11.74 17.36 21.69
CA MET A 262 12.44 18.61 21.43
C MET A 262 13.31 18.97 22.63
N SER A 263 14.53 19.40 22.36
CA SER A 263 15.44 19.99 23.34
C SER A 263 15.86 21.36 22.82
N GLN A 264 15.71 22.39 23.65
CA GLN A 264 16.16 23.75 23.35
C GLN A 264 17.21 24.14 24.37
N THR A 265 18.34 24.64 23.88
CA THR A 265 19.46 25.17 24.66
C THR A 265 19.78 26.57 24.18
N ALA A 266 20.55 27.34 24.95
CA ALA A 266 21.00 28.68 24.54
C ALA A 266 21.76 28.66 23.20
N THR A 267 22.40 27.54 22.86
CA THR A 267 23.23 27.37 21.66
C THR A 267 22.50 26.70 20.49
N GLY A 268 21.26 26.23 20.67
CA GLY A 268 20.52 25.62 19.57
C GLY A 268 19.29 24.79 19.96
N THR A 269 18.55 24.38 18.94
CA THR A 269 17.34 23.57 19.04
C THR A 269 17.55 22.22 18.37
N SER A 270 17.36 21.13 19.12
CA SER A 270 17.35 19.75 18.60
C SER A 270 15.93 19.20 18.60
N MET A 271 15.53 18.60 17.48
CA MET A 271 14.21 17.97 17.32
C MET A 271 14.37 16.57 16.75
N THR A 272 13.70 15.61 17.36
CA THR A 272 13.64 14.23 16.86
C THR A 272 12.18 13.83 16.70
N ALA A 273 11.87 13.21 15.57
CA ALA A 273 10.57 12.64 15.29
C ALA A 273 10.75 11.20 14.80
N THR A 274 10.03 10.26 15.40
CA THR A 274 10.16 8.84 15.14
C THR A 274 8.81 8.25 14.76
N ASN A 275 8.81 7.32 13.81
CA ASN A 275 7.67 6.48 13.49
C ASN A 275 8.07 5.01 13.67
N LEU A 276 7.59 4.38 14.75
CA LEU A 276 7.96 3.02 15.13
C LEU A 276 7.52 1.95 14.10
N ILE A 277 6.59 2.30 13.22
CA ILE A 277 6.13 1.46 12.11
C ILE A 277 6.49 2.04 10.74
N GLY A 278 7.34 3.08 10.71
CA GLY A 278 7.67 3.86 9.51
C GLY A 278 8.30 3.02 8.39
N ASN A 279 9.05 1.98 8.76
CA ASN A 279 9.62 1.00 7.85
C ASN A 279 9.03 -0.40 8.04
N ILE A 280 7.76 -0.49 8.45
CA ILE A 280 7.12 -1.80 8.64
C ILE A 280 7.20 -2.59 7.34
N ASN A 281 7.78 -3.78 7.44
CA ASN A 281 8.05 -4.67 6.31
C ASN A 281 8.94 -4.08 5.20
N ASN A 282 9.97 -3.30 5.55
CA ASN A 282 10.95 -2.73 4.60
C ASN A 282 10.35 -1.83 3.50
N VAL A 283 9.09 -1.40 3.66
CA VAL A 283 8.36 -0.66 2.61
C VAL A 283 8.99 0.71 2.33
N ALA A 284 9.53 1.37 3.36
CA ALA A 284 10.19 2.66 3.20
C ALA A 284 11.61 2.50 2.64
N THR A 285 12.33 1.44 3.03
CA THR A 285 13.64 1.09 2.45
C THR A 285 13.54 0.77 0.97
N ASP A 286 12.63 -0.13 0.57
CA ASP A 286 12.41 -0.52 -0.82
C ASP A 286 11.98 0.68 -1.69
N ALA A 287 11.31 1.67 -1.09
CA ALA A 287 10.89 2.90 -1.75
C ALA A 287 11.91 4.04 -1.67
N ASN A 288 13.07 3.84 -1.03
CA ASN A 288 14.07 4.88 -0.74
C ASN A 288 13.46 6.14 -0.10
N THR A 289 12.44 5.98 0.75
CA THR A 289 11.60 7.09 1.23
C THR A 289 12.42 8.17 1.94
N VAL A 290 13.35 7.78 2.81
CA VAL A 290 14.14 8.73 3.62
C VAL A 290 14.97 9.67 2.73
N ASN A 291 15.71 9.12 1.78
CA ASN A 291 16.56 9.94 0.91
C ASN A 291 15.74 10.80 -0.06
N ILE A 292 14.55 10.34 -0.48
CA ILE A 292 13.61 11.14 -1.27
C ILE A 292 13.05 12.30 -0.45
N VAL A 293 12.72 12.08 0.83
CA VAL A 293 12.25 13.14 1.73
C VAL A 293 13.32 14.22 1.89
N TYR A 294 14.57 13.84 2.18
CA TYR A 294 15.68 14.79 2.25
C TYR A 294 15.91 15.51 0.92
N GLY A 295 15.91 14.79 -0.20
CA GLY A 295 16.05 15.37 -1.53
C GLY A 295 14.98 16.41 -1.85
N ASN A 296 13.72 16.12 -1.51
CA ASN A 296 12.62 17.05 -1.71
C ASN A 296 12.76 18.29 -0.81
N ARG A 297 13.19 18.11 0.44
CA ARG A 297 13.44 19.23 1.35
C ARG A 297 14.56 20.13 0.89
N VAL A 298 15.72 19.57 0.53
CA VAL A 298 16.87 20.33 0.01
C VAL A 298 16.44 21.19 -1.19
N LYS A 299 15.72 20.58 -2.14
CA LYS A 299 15.15 21.31 -3.29
C LYS A 299 14.23 22.46 -2.87
N GLN A 300 13.35 22.25 -1.90
CA GLN A 300 12.40 23.27 -1.44
C GLN A 300 13.06 24.37 -0.60
N ILE A 301 14.10 24.05 0.16
CA ILE A 301 14.89 25.03 0.92
C ILE A 301 15.54 26.01 -0.05
N TYR A 302 16.24 25.51 -1.08
CA TYR A 302 16.86 26.38 -2.09
C TYR A 302 15.83 27.26 -2.80
N ALA A 303 14.72 26.69 -3.26
CA ALA A 303 13.65 27.46 -3.89
C ALA A 303 13.08 28.56 -2.96
N THR A 304 13.04 28.31 -1.65
CA THR A 304 12.58 29.29 -0.66
C THR A 304 13.60 30.41 -0.44
N VAL A 305 14.91 30.10 -0.44
CA VAL A 305 15.97 31.14 -0.43
C VAL A 305 15.80 32.02 -1.66
N ASP A 306 15.77 31.42 -2.85
CA ASP A 306 15.67 32.15 -4.12
C ASP A 306 14.43 33.05 -4.15
N SER A 307 13.28 32.54 -3.73
CA SER A 307 12.05 33.33 -3.69
C SER A 307 12.12 34.50 -2.70
N ARG A 308 12.70 34.28 -1.51
CA ARG A 308 12.81 35.33 -0.49
C ARG A 308 13.82 36.39 -0.92
N THR A 309 14.97 35.99 -1.44
CA THR A 309 15.99 36.92 -1.95
C THR A 309 15.46 37.73 -3.13
N LYS A 310 14.73 37.10 -4.07
CA LYS A 310 14.10 37.78 -5.21
C LYS A 310 13.02 38.78 -4.77
N ASP A 311 12.12 38.41 -3.87
CA ASP A 311 11.08 39.31 -3.33
C ASP A 311 11.70 40.52 -2.62
N HIS A 312 12.78 40.32 -1.83
CA HIS A 312 13.52 41.43 -1.23
C HIS A 312 14.18 42.34 -2.27
N ALA A 313 14.82 41.78 -3.29
CA ALA A 313 15.43 42.55 -4.38
C ALA A 313 14.39 43.34 -5.18
N GLU A 314 13.26 42.72 -5.54
CA GLU A 314 12.17 43.39 -6.25
C GLU A 314 11.54 44.52 -5.43
N ARG A 315 11.34 44.33 -4.12
CA ARG A 315 10.85 45.41 -3.25
C ARG A 315 11.86 46.55 -3.09
N ALA A 316 13.15 46.24 -3.01
CA ALA A 316 14.21 47.23 -2.95
C ALA A 316 14.33 48.04 -4.26
N ASN A 317 14.07 47.40 -5.40
CA ASN A 317 14.12 48.00 -6.73
C ASN A 317 12.83 48.72 -7.16
N ARG A 318 11.74 48.65 -6.38
CA ARG A 318 10.51 49.45 -6.58
C ARG A 318 10.60 50.85 -5.96
N LYS A 319 11.81 51.34 -5.69
CA LYS A 319 12.07 52.76 -5.46
C LYS A 319 11.96 53.53 -6.78
#